data_AF-R0MH86-F1
#
_entry.id   AF-R0MH86-F1
#
_cell.length_a   1.000
_cell.length_b   1.000
_cell.length_c   1.000
_cell.angle_alpha   90.00
_cell.angle_beta   90.00
_cell.angle_gamma   90.00
#
_symmetry.space_group_name_H-M   'P 1'
#
loop_
_entity.id
_entity.type
_entity.pdbx_description
1 polymer ?
#
loop_
_entity_poly.entity_id
_entity_poly.type
_entity_poly.pdbx_seq_one_letter_code
_entity_poly.pdbx_strand_id
1 'polypeptide(L)'
;MSLHFHLNLNFDATKEEIEIAYKKYLIKNHPDRSKKDTLELYLGIKREYERYKKNLTDENFYISCLPNEIQKVVCRCGSYFQECLIEGNKIECECCSCYIIVEKEPKQLLNTVDR
;
A
#
# COMPACT_ATOMS: atom_id res chain seq x y z
N MET A 1 -4.75 4.61 -7.42
CA MET A 1 -3.55 3.80 -7.11
C MET A 1 -2.81 4.51 -5.98
N SER A 2 -2.20 3.77 -5.05
CA SER A 2 -1.49 4.39 -3.92
C SER A 2 -0.12 4.94 -4.34
N LEU A 3 0.44 5.83 -3.52
CA LEU A 3 1.80 6.36 -3.70
C LEU A 3 2.83 5.22 -3.80
N HIS A 4 2.73 4.21 -2.91
CA HIS A 4 3.61 3.03 -2.89
C HIS A 4 3.62 2.27 -4.22
N PHE A 5 2.44 2.06 -4.83
CA PHE A 5 2.34 1.44 -6.15
C PHE A 5 3.09 2.24 -7.21
N HIS A 6 2.90 3.57 -7.24
CA HIS A 6 3.55 4.42 -8.23
C HIS A 6 5.07 4.52 -8.04
N LEU A 7 5.54 4.38 -6.81
CA LEU A 7 6.96 4.39 -6.46
C LEU A 7 7.61 3.01 -6.53
N ASN A 8 6.82 1.96 -6.81
CA ASN A 8 7.25 0.56 -6.75
C ASN A 8 7.94 0.23 -5.42
N LEU A 9 7.28 0.61 -4.33
CA LEU A 9 7.70 0.37 -2.96
C LEU A 9 6.73 -0.56 -2.26
N ASN A 10 7.26 -1.32 -1.31
CA ASN A 10 6.46 -2.06 -0.35
C ASN A 10 5.78 -1.07 0.64
N PHE A 11 4.75 -1.54 1.33
CA PHE A 11 3.88 -0.68 2.17
C PHE A 11 4.48 -0.44 3.56
N ASP A 12 5.41 -1.30 3.94
CA ASP A 12 6.27 -1.14 5.10
C ASP A 12 7.49 -0.25 4.81
N ALA A 13 7.59 0.32 3.60
CA ALA A 13 8.63 1.28 3.27
C ALA A 13 8.60 2.43 4.27
N THR A 14 9.78 2.72 4.80
CA THR A 14 10.02 3.84 5.70
C THR A 14 9.74 5.16 5.00
N LYS A 15 9.51 6.21 5.81
CA LYS A 15 9.30 7.57 5.27
C LYS A 15 10.49 8.00 4.41
N GLU A 16 11.68 7.63 4.84
CA GLU A 16 12.94 7.87 4.15
C GLU A 16 12.98 7.17 2.78
N GLU A 17 12.60 5.90 2.71
CA GLU A 17 12.54 5.14 1.46
C GLU A 17 11.53 5.75 0.48
N ILE A 18 10.35 6.16 0.97
CA ILE A 18 9.32 6.83 0.18
C ILE A 18 9.84 8.16 -0.37
N GLU A 19 10.50 8.98 0.45
CA GLU A 19 11.09 10.25 0.01
C GLU A 19 12.17 10.06 -1.06
N ILE A 20 13.06 9.07 -0.87
CA ILE A 20 14.12 8.76 -1.83
C ILE A 20 13.52 8.30 -3.17
N ALA A 21 12.55 7.38 -3.15
CA ALA A 21 11.91 6.87 -4.36
C ALA A 21 11.13 7.99 -5.08
N TYR A 22 10.43 8.84 -4.33
CA TYR A 22 9.72 10.00 -4.86
C TYR A 22 10.66 10.94 -5.62
N LYS A 23 11.80 11.34 -5.03
CA LYS A 23 12.78 12.21 -5.68
C LYS A 23 13.33 11.57 -6.96
N LYS A 24 13.67 10.29 -6.92
CA LYS A 24 14.14 9.53 -8.10
C LYS A 24 13.08 9.50 -9.20
N TYR A 25 11.82 9.26 -8.84
CA TYR A 25 10.70 9.23 -9.77
C TYR A 25 10.52 10.59 -10.47
N LEU A 26 10.54 11.69 -9.72
CA LEU A 26 10.38 13.04 -10.29
C LEU A 26 11.49 13.40 -11.26
N ILE A 27 12.74 13.04 -10.95
CA ILE A 27 13.89 13.30 -11.82
C ILE A 27 13.74 12.52 -13.14
N LYS A 28 13.34 11.25 -13.05
CA LYS A 28 13.19 10.35 -14.20
C LYS A 28 12.04 10.77 -15.12
N ASN A 29 10.92 11.19 -14.54
CA ASN A 29 9.68 11.49 -15.26
C ASN A 29 9.41 12.99 -15.41
N HIS A 30 10.42 13.85 -15.19
CA HIS A 30 10.26 15.28 -15.38
C HIS A 30 9.90 15.58 -16.84
N PRO A 31 8.86 16.39 -17.13
CA PRO A 31 8.45 16.70 -18.51
C PRO A 31 9.61 17.23 -19.37
N ASP A 32 10.46 18.09 -18.81
CA ASP A 32 11.64 18.63 -19.52
C ASP A 32 12.76 17.61 -19.80
N ARG A 33 12.73 16.44 -19.16
CA ARG A 33 13.77 15.40 -19.29
C ARG A 33 13.28 14.16 -20.01
N SER A 34 11.98 13.89 -19.96
CA SER A 34 11.35 12.75 -20.60
C SER A 34 11.07 13.03 -22.07
N LYS A 35 11.39 12.07 -22.94
CA LYS A 35 10.96 12.09 -24.36
C LYS A 35 9.50 11.66 -24.55
N LYS A 36 8.84 11.22 -23.49
CA LYS A 36 7.43 10.79 -23.46
C LYS A 36 6.60 11.82 -22.71
N ASP A 37 5.32 11.91 -23.05
CA ASP A 37 4.37 12.69 -22.25
C ASP A 37 4.19 12.02 -20.88
N THR A 38 4.82 12.63 -19.88
CA THR A 38 4.79 12.20 -18.47
C THR A 38 4.10 13.22 -17.58
N LEU A 39 3.45 14.25 -18.14
CA LEU A 39 2.92 15.36 -17.37
C LEU A 39 1.85 14.90 -16.37
N GLU A 40 0.91 14.08 -16.81
CA GLU A 40 -0.16 13.55 -15.94
C GLU A 40 0.41 12.68 -14.81
N LEU A 41 1.35 11.80 -15.12
CA LEU A 41 2.01 10.93 -14.14
C LEU A 41 2.82 11.74 -13.12
N TYR A 42 3.57 12.73 -13.60
CA TYR A 42 4.38 13.63 -12.78
C TYR A 42 3.50 14.44 -11.80
N LEU A 43 2.41 15.03 -12.30
CA LEU A 43 1.46 15.78 -11.47
C LEU A 43 0.64 14.88 -10.54
N GLY A 44 0.32 13.65 -10.97
CA GLY A 44 -0.35 12.64 -10.16
C GLY A 44 0.48 12.25 -8.93
N ILE A 45 1.73 11.83 -9.15
CA ILE A 45 2.68 11.50 -8.07
C ILE A 45 2.87 12.68 -7.10
N LYS A 46 3.01 13.92 -7.61
CA LYS A 46 3.15 15.11 -6.76
C LYS A 46 1.96 15.30 -5.82
N ARG A 47 0.74 15.15 -6.34
CA ARG A 47 -0.49 15.27 -5.54
C ARG A 47 -0.57 14.18 -4.47
N GLU A 48 -0.30 12.93 -4.83
CA GLU A 48 -0.33 11.82 -3.88
C GLU A 48 0.73 11.97 -2.78
N TYR A 49 1.95 12.43 -3.12
CA TYR A 49 2.99 12.71 -2.13
C TYR A 49 2.62 13.84 -1.16
N GLU A 50 1.98 14.91 -1.64
CA GLU A 50 1.49 15.99 -0.77
C GLU A 50 0.34 15.54 0.14
N ARG A 51 -0.52 14.62 -0.33
CA ARG A 51 -1.55 13.99 0.53
C ARG A 51 -0.92 13.13 1.61
N TYR A 52 0.07 12.31 1.23
CA TYR A 52 0.83 11.46 2.15
C TYR A 52 1.47 12.30 3.27
N LYS A 53 2.16 13.39 2.92
CA LYS A 53 2.75 14.31 3.91
C LYS A 53 1.76 14.91 4.90
N LYS A 54 0.50 15.06 4.49
CA LYS A 54 -0.58 15.62 5.32
C LYS A 54 -1.34 14.55 6.11
N ASN A 55 -0.94 13.26 6.02
CA ASN A 55 -1.70 12.12 6.54
C ASN A 55 -3.16 12.11 6.04
N LEU A 56 -3.42 12.62 4.84
CA LEU A 56 -4.75 12.65 4.20
C LEU A 56 -4.97 11.44 3.28
N THR A 57 -4.17 10.40 3.47
CA THR A 57 -4.21 9.17 2.73
C THR A 57 -5.01 8.15 3.53
N ASP A 58 -6.02 7.56 2.88
CA ASP A 58 -6.96 6.59 3.48
C ASP A 58 -6.33 5.19 3.49
N GLU A 59 -5.16 5.11 4.12
CA GLU A 59 -4.16 4.03 4.02
C GLU A 59 -4.47 2.85 4.93
N ASN A 60 -5.74 2.48 5.07
CA ASN A 60 -6.10 1.16 5.60
C ASN A 60 -5.80 0.10 4.54
N PHE A 61 -4.50 -0.13 4.31
CA PHE A 61 -3.99 -0.96 3.22
C PHE A 61 -3.92 -2.43 3.54
N TYR A 62 -4.26 -2.79 4.76
CA TYR A 62 -4.30 -4.16 5.19
C TYR A 62 -5.66 -4.53 5.77
N ILE A 63 -6.01 -5.78 5.54
CA ILE A 63 -7.13 -6.45 6.19
C ILE A 63 -6.50 -7.51 7.08
N SER A 64 -6.90 -7.57 8.35
CA SER A 64 -6.55 -8.68 9.22
C SER A 64 -7.57 -9.79 9.03
N CYS A 65 -7.13 -11.04 8.91
CA CYS A 65 -8.01 -12.19 8.88
C CYS A 65 -7.41 -13.39 9.61
N LEU A 66 -8.24 -14.37 9.93
CA LEU A 66 -7.76 -15.66 10.44
C LEU A 66 -7.27 -16.55 9.27
N PRO A 67 -6.44 -17.58 9.53
CA PRO A 67 -5.94 -18.47 8.48
C PRO A 67 -7.06 -19.14 7.68
N ASN A 68 -8.13 -19.56 8.36
CA ASN A 68 -9.31 -20.17 7.74
C ASN A 68 -10.19 -19.19 6.95
N GLU A 69 -9.88 -17.90 6.98
CA GLU A 69 -10.61 -16.84 6.29
C GLU A 69 -9.86 -16.28 5.08
N ILE A 70 -8.59 -16.65 4.86
CA ILE A 70 -7.75 -16.13 3.77
C ILE A 70 -8.48 -16.18 2.42
N GLN A 71 -9.07 -17.34 2.08
CA GLN A 71 -9.77 -17.52 0.80
C GLN A 71 -11.08 -16.72 0.67
N LYS A 72 -11.59 -16.16 1.77
CA LYS A 72 -12.80 -15.32 1.79
C LYS A 72 -12.46 -13.83 1.65
N VAL A 73 -11.19 -13.46 1.83
CA VAL A 73 -10.75 -12.08 1.72
C VAL A 73 -10.45 -11.73 0.27
N VAL A 74 -11.04 -10.62 -0.19
CA VAL A 74 -10.85 -10.08 -1.54
C VAL A 74 -10.09 -8.75 -1.41
N CYS A 75 -9.00 -8.57 -2.17
CA CYS A 75 -8.33 -7.26 -2.24
C CYS A 75 -9.32 -6.22 -2.78
N ARG A 76 -9.11 -4.96 -2.42
CA ARG A 76 -9.72 -3.78 -3.06
C ARG A 76 -9.64 -3.76 -4.59
N CYS A 77 -8.69 -4.45 -5.23
CA CYS A 77 -8.64 -4.61 -6.69
C CYS A 77 -9.51 -5.74 -7.24
N GLY A 78 -10.20 -6.50 -6.38
CA GLY A 78 -11.01 -7.66 -6.76
C GLY A 78 -10.25 -8.99 -6.82
N SER A 79 -8.94 -8.99 -6.60
CA SER A 79 -8.13 -10.22 -6.60
C SER A 79 -8.22 -10.96 -5.27
N TYR A 80 -8.06 -12.28 -5.30
CA TYR A 80 -8.01 -13.12 -4.11
C TYR A 80 -6.57 -13.27 -3.60
N PHE A 81 -6.42 -13.45 -2.29
CA PHE A 81 -5.15 -13.76 -1.67
C PHE A 81 -4.91 -15.27 -1.70
N GLN A 82 -3.67 -15.68 -1.99
CA GLN A 82 -3.29 -17.09 -2.02
C GLN A 82 -2.49 -17.44 -0.76
N GLU A 83 -2.94 -18.45 -0.02
CA GLU A 83 -2.30 -18.87 1.23
C GLU A 83 -0.85 -19.37 1.02
N CYS A 84 -0.53 -19.91 -0.15
CA CYS A 84 0.83 -20.31 -0.51
C CYS A 84 1.81 -19.13 -0.63
N LEU A 85 1.33 -17.89 -0.70
CA LEU A 85 2.13 -16.67 -0.73
C LEU A 85 2.31 -16.03 0.66
N ILE A 86 2.07 -16.78 1.74
CA ILE A 86 2.37 -16.32 3.10
C ILE A 86 3.88 -16.12 3.26
N GLU A 87 4.25 -14.89 3.62
CA GLU A 87 5.55 -14.54 4.12
C GLU A 87 5.42 -14.11 5.59
N GLY A 88 5.77 -15.03 6.51
CA GLY A 88 5.59 -14.84 7.95
C GLY A 88 4.12 -14.85 8.37
N ASN A 89 3.53 -13.67 8.56
CA ASN A 89 2.10 -13.49 8.85
C ASN A 89 1.42 -12.56 7.83
N LYS A 90 2.04 -12.34 6.67
CA LYS A 90 1.60 -11.37 5.67
C LYS A 90 1.40 -12.07 4.33
N ILE A 91 0.37 -11.68 3.59
CA ILE A 91 0.18 -12.07 2.18
C ILE A 91 0.01 -10.79 1.37
N GLU A 92 0.93 -10.52 0.46
CA GLU A 92 0.80 -9.40 -0.49
C GLU A 92 -0.12 -9.78 -1.65
N CYS A 93 -0.90 -8.83 -2.14
CA CYS A 93 -1.63 -9.04 -3.37
C CYS A 93 -0.72 -8.79 -4.57
N GLU A 94 -0.80 -9.67 -5.56
CA GLU A 94 0.00 -9.61 -6.77
C GLU A 94 -0.42 -8.49 -7.73
N CYS A 95 -1.63 -7.94 -7.55
CA CYS A 95 -2.25 -6.97 -8.46
C CYS A 95 -2.33 -5.56 -7.88
N CYS A 96 -2.61 -5.48 -6.58
CA CYS A 96 -2.66 -4.24 -5.82
C CYS A 96 -1.56 -4.39 -4.78
N SER A 97 -0.77 -3.37 -4.51
CA SER A 97 0.26 -3.52 -3.50
C SER A 97 -0.30 -3.59 -2.04
N CYS A 98 -1.61 -3.79 -1.87
CA CYS A 98 -2.22 -4.10 -0.58
C CYS A 98 -1.78 -5.48 -0.07
N TYR A 99 -1.98 -5.72 1.22
CA TYR A 99 -1.66 -7.02 1.83
C TYR A 99 -2.70 -7.40 2.88
N ILE A 100 -2.70 -8.66 3.30
CA ILE A 100 -3.46 -9.10 4.48
C ILE A 100 -2.51 -9.53 5.57
N ILE A 101 -2.92 -9.31 6.82
CA ILE A 101 -2.23 -9.84 8.00
C ILE A 101 -3.02 -11.04 8.51
N VAL A 102 -2.36 -12.20 8.56
CA VAL A 102 -2.92 -13.45 9.08
C VAL A 102 -2.66 -13.49 10.58
N GLU A 103 -3.71 -13.29 11.37
CA GLU A 103 -3.63 -13.31 12.83
C GLU A 103 -3.78 -14.75 13.36
N LYS A 104 -2.96 -15.13 14.35
CA LYS A 104 -2.98 -16.49 14.93
C LYS A 104 -4.19 -16.72 15.85
N GLU A 105 -4.72 -15.65 16.42
CA GLU A 105 -5.87 -15.67 17.31
C GLU A 105 -6.80 -14.50 16.96
N PRO A 106 -8.13 -14.67 17.10
CA PRO A 106 -9.05 -13.55 16.90
C PRO A 106 -8.74 -12.47 17.94
N LYS A 107 -8.50 -11.22 17.48
CA LYS A 107 -8.43 -10.07 18.37
C LYS A 107 -9.68 -10.02 19.24
N GLN A 108 -9.51 -10.31 20.53
CA GLN A 108 -10.51 -9.96 21.53
C GLN A 108 -10.62 -8.44 21.50
N LEU A 109 -11.78 -7.93 21.05
CA LEU A 109 -12.13 -6.53 21.21
C LEU A 109 -12.05 -6.22 22.71
N LEU A 110 -10.99 -5.54 23.13
CA LEU A 110 -10.92 -4.92 24.44
C LEU A 110 -12.01 -3.85 24.48
N ASN A 111 -13.21 -4.26 24.90
CA ASN A 111 -14.25 -3.37 25.36
C ASN A 111 -13.75 -2.76 26.69
N THR A 112 -12.89 -1.75 26.61
CA THR A 112 -12.69 -0.83 27.73
C THR A 112 -13.93 0.07 27.75
N VAL A 113 -14.98 -0.43 28.40
CA VAL A 113 -16.02 0.42 28.97
C VAL A 113 -15.37 1.08 30.18
N ASP A 114 -14.73 2.23 29.96
CA ASP A 114 -14.36 3.12 31.06
C ASP A 114 -15.66 3.65 31.67
N ARG A 115 -15.94 3.20 32.89
CA ARG A 115 -16.96 3.75 33.81
C ARG A 115 -16.32 4.78 34.71
#